data_AF-C8N7H9-F1
#
_entry.id   AF-C8N7H9-F1
#
_cell.length_a   1.000
_cell.length_b   1.000
_cell.length_c   1.000
_cell.angle_alpha   90.00
_cell.angle_beta   90.00
_cell.angle_gamma   90.00
#
_symmetry.space_group_name_H-M   'P 1'
#
loop_
_entity.id
_entity.type
_entity.pdbx_description
1 polymer ?
#
loop_
_entity_poly.entity_id
_entity_poly.type
_entity_poly.pdbx_seq_one_letter_code
_entity_poly.pdbx_strand_id
1 'polypeptide(L)'
;MGMYAGYTAITESQIKNLLESEETSEIIQVLVNDKKNSYVSISFYWDALHFLLTGEPATVPKEGHYFGEFIVGETIIGSEFYAACTTANTVKKLWKK
;
A
#
# COMPACT_ATOMS: atom_id res chain seq x y z
N MET A 1 -18.66 0.96 10.31
CA MET A 1 -17.31 1.12 10.88
C MET A 1 -16.36 1.31 9.71
N GLY A 2 -15.50 2.32 9.72
CA GLY A 2 -14.60 2.60 8.59
C GLY A 2 -13.51 1.52 8.44
N MET A 3 -12.92 1.42 7.24
CA MET A 3 -11.74 0.57 7.03
C MET A 3 -10.51 1.24 7.65
N TYR A 4 -9.68 0.43 8.30
CA TYR A 4 -8.42 0.86 8.92
C TYR A 4 -7.27 0.60 7.94
N ALA A 5 -6.35 1.55 7.80
CA ALA A 5 -5.17 1.42 6.94
C ALA A 5 -3.88 1.30 7.77
N GLY A 6 -3.05 0.34 7.36
CA GLY A 6 -1.71 0.12 7.88
C GLY A 6 -0.71 -0.02 6.72
N TYR A 7 0.50 0.48 6.93
CA TYR A 7 1.58 0.47 5.95
C TYR A 7 2.77 -0.24 6.57
N THR A 8 3.20 -1.32 5.92
CA THR A 8 4.32 -2.14 6.36
C THR A 8 5.47 -1.97 5.39
N ALA A 9 6.64 -1.57 5.90
CA ALA A 9 7.87 -1.55 5.12
C ALA A 9 8.36 -2.97 4.90
N ILE A 10 8.50 -3.35 3.63
CA ILE A 10 8.95 -4.67 3.17
C ILE A 10 10.07 -4.52 2.14
N THR A 11 10.86 -5.57 1.94
CA THR A 11 11.96 -5.62 0.98
C THR A 11 11.46 -5.90 -0.44
N GLU A 12 12.27 -5.54 -1.44
CA GLU A 12 11.97 -5.88 -2.84
C GLU A 12 11.85 -7.40 -3.06
N SER A 13 12.64 -8.21 -2.35
CA SER A 13 12.52 -9.68 -2.40
C SER A 13 11.18 -10.18 -1.87
N GLN A 14 10.63 -9.55 -0.82
CA GLN A 14 9.31 -9.88 -0.27
C GLN A 14 8.20 -9.45 -1.23
N ILE A 15 8.32 -8.29 -1.88
CA ILE A 15 7.38 -7.85 -2.92
C ILE A 15 7.37 -8.84 -4.08
N LYS A 16 8.55 -9.27 -4.55
CA LYS A 16 8.64 -10.25 -5.64
C LYS A 16 7.95 -11.57 -5.26
N ASN A 17 8.19 -12.07 -4.05
CA ASN A 17 7.53 -13.28 -3.54
C ASN A 17 5.99 -13.13 -3.49
N LEU A 18 5.49 -11.95 -3.13
CA LEU A 18 4.06 -11.65 -3.13
C LEU A 18 3.45 -11.64 -4.53
N LEU A 19 4.19 -11.15 -5.52
CA LEU A 19 3.72 -11.08 -6.92
C LEU A 19 3.75 -12.43 -7.63
N GLU A 20 4.61 -13.35 -7.19
CA GLU A 20 4.79 -14.69 -7.78
C GLU A 20 3.97 -15.79 -7.08
N SER A 21 3.43 -15.52 -5.87
CA SER A 21 2.67 -16.49 -5.08
C SER A 21 1.19 -16.48 -5.42
N GLU A 22 0.56 -17.66 -5.45
CA GLU A 22 -0.90 -17.81 -5.54
C GLU A 22 -1.59 -17.53 -4.18
N GLU A 23 -0.89 -17.78 -3.07
CA GLU A 23 -1.39 -17.58 -1.70
C GLU A 23 -0.82 -16.30 -1.09
N THR A 24 -1.33 -15.14 -1.52
CA THR A 24 -0.80 -13.84 -1.07
C THR A 24 -1.27 -13.46 0.34
N SER A 25 -2.48 -13.86 0.74
CA SER A 25 -3.07 -13.52 2.05
C SER A 25 -2.22 -13.96 3.24
N GLU A 26 -1.71 -15.20 3.23
CA GLU A 26 -0.89 -15.73 4.33
C GLU A 26 0.44 -14.98 4.44
N ILE A 27 1.10 -14.75 3.31
CA ILE A 27 2.37 -14.02 3.25
C ILE A 27 2.17 -12.60 3.79
N ILE A 28 1.11 -11.91 3.38
CA ILE A 28 0.82 -10.55 3.87
C ILE A 28 0.61 -10.57 5.38
N GLN A 29 -0.17 -11.51 5.93
CA GLN A 29 -0.37 -11.61 7.38
C GLN A 29 0.92 -11.85 8.14
N VAL A 30 1.82 -12.70 7.62
CA VAL A 30 3.14 -12.91 8.22
C VAL A 30 3.96 -11.62 8.20
N LEU A 31 3.95 -10.89 7.08
CA LEU A 31 4.72 -9.64 6.94
C LEU A 31 4.21 -8.52 7.85
N VAL A 32 2.88 -8.36 7.97
CA VAL A 32 2.27 -7.33 8.83
C VAL A 32 2.53 -7.62 10.32
N ASN A 33 2.56 -8.90 10.71
CA ASN A 33 2.78 -9.30 12.11
C ASN A 33 4.26 -9.46 12.49
N ASP A 34 5.19 -9.46 11.53
CA ASP A 34 6.62 -9.53 11.79
C ASP A 34 7.12 -8.22 12.41
N LYS A 35 7.50 -8.28 13.69
CA LYS A 35 8.04 -7.14 14.46
C LYS A 35 9.34 -6.56 13.89
N LYS A 36 10.01 -7.27 12.97
CA LYS A 36 11.18 -6.74 12.25
C LYS A 36 10.80 -5.71 11.19
N ASN A 37 9.58 -5.79 10.64
CA ASN A 37 9.11 -4.85 9.65
C ASN A 37 8.61 -3.58 10.34
N SER A 38 8.97 -2.43 9.77
CA SER A 38 8.44 -1.15 10.25
C SER A 38 6.97 -1.05 9.85
N TYR A 39 6.12 -0.76 10.84
CA TYR A 39 4.69 -0.61 10.65
C TYR A 39 4.26 0.79 11.07
N VAL A 40 3.48 1.46 10.23
CA VAL A 40 2.81 2.72 10.55
C VAL A 40 1.35 2.64 10.17
N SER A 41 0.49 3.25 10.98
CA SER A 41 -0.92 3.37 10.68
C SER A 41 -1.37 4.82 10.75
N ILE A 42 -2.23 5.19 9.82
CA ILE A 42 -2.98 6.45 9.83
C ILE A 42 -4.44 6.22 10.24
N SER A 43 -4.73 5.08 10.87
CA SER A 43 -6.06 4.71 11.35
C SER A 43 -7.12 4.79 10.24
N PHE A 44 -8.19 5.54 10.46
CA PHE A 44 -9.29 5.76 9.52
C PHE A 44 -9.09 6.98 8.61
N TYR A 45 -7.94 7.66 8.68
CA TYR A 45 -7.71 8.93 7.98
C TYR A 45 -7.17 8.76 6.55
N TRP A 46 -7.01 7.53 6.06
CA TRP A 46 -6.42 7.26 4.75
C TRP A 46 -7.22 7.86 3.59
N ASP A 47 -8.54 7.78 3.63
CA ASP A 47 -9.41 8.37 2.60
C ASP A 47 -9.39 9.91 2.66
N ALA A 48 -9.38 10.48 3.87
CA ALA A 48 -9.24 11.92 4.06
C ALA A 48 -7.88 12.44 3.56
N LEU A 49 -6.80 11.68 3.80
CA LEU A 49 -5.47 12.01 3.29
C LEU A 49 -5.42 11.91 1.75
N HIS A 50 -6.08 10.90 1.18
CA HIS A 50 -6.20 10.77 -0.27
C HIS A 50 -6.92 11.97 -0.88
N PHE A 51 -8.05 12.36 -0.29
CA PHE A 51 -8.79 13.54 -0.72
C PHE A 51 -7.97 14.82 -0.57
N LEU A 52 -7.24 15.00 0.53
CA LEU A 52 -6.38 16.17 0.73
C LEU A 52 -5.32 16.33 -0.37
N LEU A 53 -4.72 15.22 -0.82
CA LEU A 53 -3.63 15.25 -1.80
C LEU A 53 -4.09 15.20 -3.25
N THR A 54 -5.28 14.67 -3.54
CA THR A 54 -5.75 14.45 -4.91
C THR A 54 -7.02 15.22 -5.28
N GLY A 55 -7.77 15.72 -4.30
CA GLY A 55 -9.11 16.28 -4.50
C GLY A 55 -10.19 15.24 -4.78
N GLU A 56 -9.85 13.94 -4.76
CA GLU A 56 -10.75 12.82 -5.04
C GLU A 56 -10.80 11.85 -3.85
N PRO A 57 -11.95 11.20 -3.59
CA PRO A 57 -12.00 10.10 -2.63
C PRO A 57 -11.07 8.97 -3.08
N ALA A 58 -10.58 8.20 -2.12
CA ALA A 58 -9.71 7.06 -2.38
C ALA A 58 -10.46 5.99 -3.17
N THR A 59 -9.83 5.54 -4.24
CA THR A 59 -10.33 4.49 -5.13
C THR A 59 -9.23 3.48 -5.40
N VAL A 60 -9.48 2.53 -6.30
CA VAL A 60 -8.41 1.65 -6.82
C VAL A 60 -7.26 2.49 -7.41
N PRO A 61 -6.02 1.97 -7.37
CA PRO A 61 -4.86 2.67 -7.92
C PRO A 61 -5.12 3.12 -9.37
N LYS A 62 -4.81 4.38 -9.67
CA LYS A 62 -4.91 4.97 -11.02
C LYS A 62 -3.52 5.31 -11.51
N GLU A 63 -3.12 4.70 -12.62
CA GLU A 63 -1.78 4.89 -13.18
C GLU A 63 -1.47 6.38 -13.40
N GLY A 64 -0.34 6.83 -12.86
CA GLY A 64 0.14 8.21 -12.99
C GLY A 64 -0.43 9.20 -11.97
N HIS A 65 -1.35 8.77 -11.10
CA HIS A 65 -1.81 9.55 -9.96
C HIS A 65 -0.91 9.28 -8.74
N TYR A 66 0.34 9.77 -8.79
CA TYR A 66 1.37 9.41 -7.81
C TYR A 66 0.94 9.60 -6.35
N PHE A 67 0.25 10.70 -6.01
CA PHE A 67 -0.23 10.93 -4.64
C PHE A 67 -1.33 9.94 -4.23
N GLY A 68 -2.18 9.52 -5.16
CA GLY A 68 -3.17 8.47 -4.93
C GLY A 68 -2.48 7.12 -4.73
N GLU A 69 -1.62 6.73 -5.68
CA GLU A 69 -0.82 5.50 -5.65
C GLU A 69 0.05 5.40 -4.39
N PHE A 70 0.50 6.53 -3.82
CA PHE A 70 1.22 6.54 -2.55
C PHE A 70 0.38 6.05 -1.38
N ILE A 71 -0.91 6.37 -1.36
CA ILE A 71 -1.81 6.07 -0.24
C ILE A 71 -2.48 4.72 -0.43
N VAL A 72 -2.96 4.43 -1.64
CA VAL A 72 -3.71 3.21 -1.94
C VAL A 72 -2.84 2.09 -2.53
N GLY A 73 -1.57 2.36 -2.83
CA GLY A 73 -0.65 1.42 -3.46
C GLY A 73 -0.57 1.56 -4.98
N GLU A 74 0.49 1.04 -5.58
CA GLU A 74 0.71 1.01 -7.04
C GLU A 74 0.13 -0.26 -7.66
N THR A 75 0.28 -1.41 -6.99
CA THR A 75 -0.16 -2.71 -7.50
C THR A 75 -0.93 -3.47 -6.42
N ILE A 76 -2.15 -3.91 -6.74
CA ILE A 76 -2.97 -4.71 -5.84
C ILE A 76 -2.38 -6.12 -5.75
N ILE A 77 -2.18 -6.60 -4.53
CA ILE A 77 -1.57 -7.91 -4.23
C ILE A 77 -2.46 -8.81 -3.37
N GLY A 78 -3.48 -8.25 -2.71
CA GLY A 78 -4.43 -9.00 -1.88
C GLY A 78 -5.82 -9.05 -2.51
N SER A 79 -6.45 -10.23 -2.45
CA SER A 79 -7.80 -10.46 -2.95
C SER A 79 -8.85 -10.54 -1.84
N GLU A 80 -8.50 -11.06 -0.66
CA GLU A 80 -9.42 -11.22 0.48
C GLU A 80 -9.58 -9.95 1.32
N PHE A 81 -8.54 -9.12 1.36
CA PHE A 81 -8.54 -7.81 1.96
C PHE A 81 -7.74 -6.86 1.08
N TYR A 82 -8.05 -5.56 1.15
CA TYR A 82 -7.34 -4.58 0.35
C TYR A 82 -5.88 -4.52 0.80
N ALA A 83 -4.99 -5.01 -0.06
CA ALA A 83 -3.56 -4.91 0.10
C ALA A 83 -2.94 -4.58 -1.25
N ALA A 84 -2.08 -3.58 -1.24
CA ALA A 84 -1.34 -3.14 -2.40
C ALA A 84 0.10 -2.83 -2.00
N CYS A 85 1.02 -2.97 -2.95
CA CYS A 85 2.41 -2.61 -2.76
C CYS A 85 2.78 -1.41 -3.63
N THR A 86 3.78 -0.66 -3.19
CA THR A 86 4.36 0.46 -3.94
C THR A 86 5.86 0.27 -3.99
N THR A 87 6.43 0.36 -5.19
CA THR A 87 7.87 0.18 -5.37
C THR A 87 8.64 1.42 -4.89
N ALA A 88 9.90 1.22 -4.49
CA ALA A 88 10.78 2.32 -4.10
C ALA A 88 10.97 3.35 -5.25
N ASN A 89 10.90 2.91 -6.50
CA ASN A 89 10.97 3.79 -7.67
C ASN A 89 9.77 4.73 -7.75
N THR A 90 8.57 4.24 -7.48
CA THR A 90 7.35 5.05 -7.48
C THR A 90 7.37 6.06 -6.33
N VAL A 91 7.83 5.66 -5.15
CA VAL A 91 8.04 6.60 -4.03
C VAL A 91 9.06 7.70 -4.40
N LYS A 92 10.16 7.36 -5.08
CA LYS A 92 11.17 8.35 -5.53
C LYS A 92 10.60 9.35 -6.54
N LYS A 93 9.60 8.99 -7.34
CA LYS A 93 8.95 9.92 -8.29
C LYS A 93 8.18 11.02 -7.57
N LEU A 94 7.64 10.75 -6.37
CA LEU A 94 6.96 11.77 -5.54
C LEU A 94 7.90 12.87 -5.07
N TRP A 95 9.15 12.51 -4.74
CA TRP A 95 10.14 13.45 -4.21
C TRP A 95 10.78 14.35 -5.28
N LYS A 96 10.58 14.04 -6.56
CA LYS A 96 11.18 14.78 -7.69
C LYS A 96 10.20 15.77 -8.36
N LYS A 97 8.97 15.86 -7.88
CA LYS A 97 7.97 16.85 -8.31
C LYS A 97 7.86 17.96 -7.28
#